data_AF-A0A5R8LHN5-F1
#
_entry.id   AF-A0A5R8LHN5-F1
#
_cell.length_a   1.000
_cell.length_b   1.000
_cell.length_c   1.000
_cell.angle_alpha   90.00
_cell.angle_beta   90.00
_cell.angle_gamma   90.00
#
_symmetry.space_group_name_H-M   'P 1'
#
loop_
_entity.id
_entity.type
_entity.pdbx_description
1 polymer ?
#
loop_
_entity_poly.entity_id
_entity_poly.type
_entity_poly.pdbx_seq_one_letter_code
_entity_poly.pdbx_strand_id
1 'polypeptide(L)'
;MAGKYKVLQMSKGDLTKERQEAKLHAELMAKDGIPKLQVTPPNHLDPVAKQEYKRIIESLGTLPLRNLDRAELENYCTWYSVYKNTSVNMKLALKNGDQDEYYAYISTLNKATANIKSLASDLGLNVNSRMQMSMPKTEAQKNDSIIDTFG
;
A
#
# COMPACT_ATOMS: atom_id res chain seq x y z
N MET A 1 -13.43 -8.60 -37.90
CA MET A 1 -13.39 -10.03 -37.50
C MET A 1 -12.86 -10.11 -36.08
N ALA A 2 -13.76 -10.03 -35.09
CA ALA A 2 -13.40 -10.01 -33.67
C ALA A 2 -13.09 -11.45 -33.18
N GLY A 3 -11.88 -11.65 -32.67
CA GLY A 3 -11.44 -12.91 -32.09
C GLY A 3 -12.33 -13.32 -30.91
N LYS A 4 -12.93 -14.51 -31.02
CA LYS A 4 -13.86 -15.10 -30.06
C LYS A 4 -13.22 -15.19 -28.66
N TYR A 5 -13.76 -14.43 -27.71
CA TYR A 5 -13.53 -14.60 -26.28
C TYR A 5 -14.04 -15.98 -25.85
N LYS A 6 -13.12 -16.92 -25.60
CA LYS A 6 -13.44 -18.20 -24.94
C LYS A 6 -12.91 -18.14 -23.51
N VAL A 7 -13.65 -17.42 -22.67
CA VAL A 7 -13.38 -17.31 -21.23
C VAL A 7 -13.67 -18.67 -20.59
N LEU A 8 -12.62 -19.33 -20.10
CA LEU A 8 -12.48 -20.35 -19.03
C LEU A 8 -13.60 -21.36 -18.66
N GLN A 9 -14.76 -21.38 -19.29
CA GLN A 9 -15.82 -22.37 -19.08
C GLN A 9 -15.41 -23.80 -19.48
N MET A 10 -14.22 -23.97 -20.10
CA MET A 10 -13.80 -25.23 -20.72
C MET A 10 -12.62 -25.95 -20.05
N SER A 11 -12.09 -25.48 -18.91
CA SER A 11 -11.13 -26.29 -18.15
C SER A 11 -11.79 -26.89 -16.91
N LYS A 12 -12.62 -27.92 -17.10
CA LYS A 12 -13.09 -28.82 -16.04
C LYS A 12 -11.97 -29.77 -15.58
N GLY A 13 -10.86 -29.20 -15.14
CA GLY A 13 -9.78 -29.94 -14.49
C GLY A 13 -9.65 -29.40 -13.08
N ASP A 14 -9.72 -30.28 -12.08
CA ASP A 14 -9.74 -30.01 -10.64
C ASP A 14 -8.76 -28.90 -10.23
N LEU A 15 -9.28 -27.68 -10.18
CA LEU A 15 -8.58 -26.55 -9.62
C LEU A 15 -9.31 -26.26 -8.30
N THR A 16 -8.63 -26.52 -7.20
CA THR A 16 -9.04 -26.06 -5.86
C THR A 16 -9.45 -24.59 -5.95
N LYS A 17 -10.47 -24.17 -5.18
CA LYS A 17 -11.06 -22.82 -5.25
C LYS A 17 -10.00 -21.72 -5.26
N GLU A 18 -8.93 -21.87 -4.47
CA GLU A 18 -7.76 -20.98 -4.44
C GLU A 18 -7.05 -20.81 -5.79
N ARG A 19 -6.91 -21.87 -6.59
CA ARG A 19 -6.29 -21.80 -7.92
C ARG A 19 -7.19 -21.10 -8.94
N GLN A 20 -8.51 -21.21 -8.78
CA GLN A 20 -9.47 -20.50 -9.62
C GLN A 20 -9.49 -19.02 -9.27
N GLU A 21 -9.45 -18.66 -7.98
CA GLU A 21 -9.34 -17.29 -7.51
C GLU A 21 -8.01 -16.64 -7.91
N ALA A 22 -6.88 -17.34 -7.77
CA ALA A 22 -5.58 -16.84 -8.20
C ALA A 22 -5.54 -16.60 -9.72
N LYS A 23 -6.19 -17.46 -10.53
CA LYS A 23 -6.31 -17.27 -11.98
C LYS A 23 -7.25 -16.12 -12.34
N LEU A 24 -8.39 -15.99 -11.65
CA LEU A 24 -9.33 -14.87 -11.85
C LEU A 24 -8.65 -13.54 -11.48
N HIS A 25 -7.92 -13.51 -10.36
CA HIS A 25 -7.14 -12.37 -9.92
C HIS A 25 -6.05 -12.05 -10.95
N ALA A 26 -5.32 -13.06 -11.46
CA ALA A 26 -4.33 -12.87 -12.52
C ALA A 26 -4.94 -12.33 -13.83
N GLU A 27 -6.14 -12.77 -14.20
CA GLU A 27 -6.86 -12.27 -15.38
C GLU A 27 -7.41 -10.85 -15.19
N LEU A 28 -7.89 -10.50 -14.00
CA LEU A 28 -8.26 -9.12 -13.64
C LEU A 28 -7.02 -8.22 -13.65
N MET A 29 -5.89 -8.70 -13.11
CA MET A 29 -4.59 -8.02 -13.13
C MET A 29 -4.05 -7.80 -14.55
N ALA A 30 -4.34 -8.71 -15.48
CA ALA A 30 -3.98 -8.57 -16.89
C ALA A 30 -4.95 -7.68 -17.69
N LYS A 31 -6.22 -7.61 -17.29
CA LYS A 31 -7.27 -6.86 -17.99
C LYS A 31 -7.25 -5.35 -17.76
N ASP A 32 -6.76 -4.88 -16.61
CA ASP A 32 -6.96 -3.49 -16.21
C ASP A 32 -6.16 -2.45 -17.02
N GLY A 33 -5.20 -2.86 -17.87
CA GLY A 33 -4.49 -1.93 -18.76
C GLY A 33 -3.69 -0.83 -18.03
N ILE A 34 -3.61 -0.89 -16.70
CA ILE A 34 -2.89 0.06 -15.86
C ILE A 34 -1.39 -0.24 -16.03
N PRO A 35 -0.59 0.73 -16.49
CA PRO A 35 0.84 0.54 -16.66
C PRO A 35 1.49 0.15 -15.33
N LYS A 36 2.56 -0.65 -15.42
CA LYS A 36 3.36 -1.03 -14.25
C LYS A 36 3.85 0.24 -13.52
N LEU A 37 3.92 0.15 -12.20
CA LEU A 37 4.47 1.22 -11.35
C LEU A 37 5.86 1.65 -11.86
N GLN A 38 6.11 2.96 -11.86
CA GLN A 38 7.40 3.50 -12.25
C GLN A 38 8.49 3.01 -11.29
N VAL A 39 9.49 2.29 -11.80
CA VAL A 39 10.60 1.78 -10.96
C VAL A 39 11.49 2.94 -10.49
N THR A 40 11.62 3.97 -11.32
CA THR A 40 12.47 5.13 -11.04
C THR A 40 11.74 6.12 -10.14
N PRO A 41 12.34 6.58 -9.04
CA PRO A 41 11.72 7.59 -8.19
C PRO A 41 11.56 8.92 -8.93
N PRO A 42 10.46 9.66 -8.71
CA PRO A 42 10.24 10.97 -9.31
C PRO A 42 11.31 12.00 -8.96
N ASN A 43 11.55 12.93 -9.89
CA ASN A 43 12.59 13.96 -9.73
C ASN A 43 12.30 14.93 -8.58
N HIS A 44 11.03 15.20 -8.29
CA HIS A 44 10.60 16.15 -7.26
C HIS A 44 10.80 15.63 -5.82
N LEU A 45 11.01 14.32 -5.64
CA LEU A 45 11.27 13.75 -4.32
C LEU A 45 12.65 14.18 -3.79
N ASP A 46 12.73 14.40 -2.49
CA ASP A 46 14.00 14.68 -1.82
C ASP A 46 14.91 13.42 -1.79
N PRO A 47 16.22 13.56 -1.52
CA PRO A 47 17.15 12.44 -1.56
C PRO A 47 16.80 11.28 -0.62
N VAL A 48 16.24 11.57 0.56
CA VAL A 48 15.85 10.54 1.53
C VAL A 48 14.61 9.82 1.04
N ALA A 49 13.60 10.54 0.53
CA ALA A 49 12.41 9.94 -0.07
C ALA A 49 12.77 9.08 -1.29
N LYS A 50 13.71 9.51 -2.14
CA LYS A 50 14.19 8.73 -3.29
C LYS A 50 14.84 7.42 -2.87
N GLN A 51 15.60 7.43 -1.77
CA GLN A 51 16.22 6.22 -1.24
C GLN A 51 15.16 5.24 -0.72
N GLU A 52 14.17 5.76 0.01
CA GLU A 52 13.08 4.97 0.54
C GLU A 52 12.20 4.36 -0.55
N TYR A 53 11.90 5.14 -1.60
CA TYR A 53 11.18 4.67 -2.78
C TYR A 53 11.87 3.45 -3.40
N LYS A 54 13.19 3.53 -3.62
CA LYS A 54 13.97 2.41 -4.16
C LYS A 54 13.92 1.18 -3.25
N ARG A 55 14.09 1.37 -1.94
CA ARG A 55 14.01 0.29 -0.93
C ARG A 55 12.66 -0.42 -0.99
N ILE A 56 11.57 0.34 -1.08
CA ILE A 56 10.22 -0.19 -1.15
C ILE A 56 10.03 -0.98 -2.44
N ILE A 57 10.38 -0.40 -3.59
CA ILE A 57 10.28 -1.06 -4.90
C ILE A 57 11.07 -2.37 -4.93
N GLU A 58 12.29 -2.40 -4.37
CA GLU A 58 13.08 -3.63 -4.24
C GLU A 58 12.40 -4.67 -3.33
N SER A 59 11.80 -4.23 -2.22
CA SER A 59 11.10 -5.13 -1.28
C SER A 59 9.78 -5.67 -1.81
N LEU A 60 9.15 -4.98 -2.76
CA LEU A 60 7.86 -5.34 -3.34
C LEU A 60 7.97 -6.48 -4.37
N GLY A 61 9.16 -6.80 -4.86
CA GLY A 61 9.41 -7.99 -5.67
C GLY A 61 8.47 -8.11 -6.88
N THR A 62 7.72 -9.22 -6.97
CA THR A 62 6.80 -9.53 -8.07
C THR A 62 5.35 -9.10 -7.80
N LEU A 63 5.08 -8.27 -6.79
CA LEU A 63 3.72 -7.79 -6.56
C LEU A 63 3.27 -6.91 -7.73
N PRO A 64 2.08 -7.17 -8.30
CA PRO A 64 1.50 -6.36 -9.35
C PRO A 64 0.92 -5.08 -8.73
N LEU A 65 1.80 -4.20 -8.26
CA LEU A 65 1.42 -2.87 -7.82
C LEU A 65 1.04 -2.03 -9.03
N ARG A 66 -0.14 -1.41 -8.93
CA ARG A 66 -0.73 -0.62 -9.99
C ARG A 66 -0.16 0.79 -9.92
N ASN A 67 -0.23 1.51 -11.04
CA ASN A 67 0.11 2.94 -11.07
C ASN A 67 -0.83 3.80 -10.20
N LEU A 68 -1.97 3.26 -9.75
CA LEU A 68 -2.90 3.93 -8.85
C LEU A 68 -2.26 4.24 -7.49
N ASP A 69 -1.38 3.37 -7.02
CA ASP A 69 -0.73 3.46 -5.72
C ASP A 69 0.50 4.40 -5.75
N ARG A 70 0.81 4.96 -6.93
CA ARG A 70 1.99 5.81 -7.13
C ARG A 70 1.97 7.05 -6.25
N ALA A 71 0.84 7.74 -6.20
CA ALA A 71 0.70 8.96 -5.39
C ALA A 71 0.79 8.64 -3.89
N GLU A 72 0.25 7.50 -3.47
CA GLU A 72 0.33 7.02 -2.09
C GLU A 72 1.76 6.63 -1.71
N LEU A 73 2.48 5.97 -2.62
CA LEU A 73 3.90 5.63 -2.42
C LEU A 73 4.78 6.88 -2.38
N GLU A 74 4.55 7.85 -3.25
CA GLU A 74 5.26 9.14 -3.24
C GLU A 74 5.01 9.89 -1.92
N ASN A 75 3.76 9.94 -1.46
CA ASN A 75 3.40 10.52 -0.17
C ASN A 75 4.04 9.77 1.00
N TYR A 76 4.05 8.43 0.95
CA TYR A 76 4.71 7.60 1.97
C TYR A 76 6.19 7.95 2.08
N CYS A 77 6.89 8.00 0.94
CA CYS A 77 8.31 8.31 0.89
C CYS A 77 8.60 9.74 1.40
N THR A 78 7.72 10.68 1.08
CA THR A 78 7.81 12.07 1.55
C THR A 78 7.66 12.13 3.07
N TRP A 79 6.64 11.47 3.65
CA TRP A 79 6.47 11.43 5.10
C TRP A 79 7.60 10.70 5.82
N TYR A 80 8.16 9.65 5.21
CA TYR A 80 9.35 8.98 5.73
C TYR A 80 10.56 9.92 5.78
N SER A 81 10.77 10.74 4.74
CA SER A 81 11.82 11.75 4.74
C SER A 81 11.62 12.78 5.84
N VAL A 82 10.40 13.32 5.98
CA VAL A 82 10.04 14.25 7.06
C VAL A 82 10.34 13.63 8.43
N TYR A 83 9.93 12.38 8.65
CA TYR A 83 10.18 11.67 9.90
C TYR A 83 11.68 11.55 10.20
N LYS A 84 12.49 11.14 9.22
CA LYS A 84 13.94 10.95 9.38
C LYS A 84 14.64 12.28 9.69
N ASN A 85 14.35 13.32 8.92
CA ASN A 85 14.96 14.64 9.08
C ASN A 85 14.56 15.27 10.42
N THR A 86 13.26 15.20 10.76
CA THR A 86 12.75 15.67 12.06
C THR A 86 13.41 14.94 13.22
N SER A 87 13.61 13.63 13.13
CA SER A 87 14.27 12.83 14.16
C SER A 87 15.74 13.23 14.37
N VAL A 88 16.44 13.61 13.30
CA VAL A 88 17.82 14.11 13.37
C VAL A 88 17.85 15.50 14.02
N ASN A 89 16.99 16.41 13.58
CA ASN A 89 16.93 17.78 14.11
C ASN A 89 16.51 17.80 15.58
N MET A 90 15.55 16.96 15.97
CA MET A 90 15.13 16.80 17.37
C MET A 90 16.29 16.34 18.27
N LYS A 91 17.14 15.42 17.80
CA LYS A 91 18.34 15.01 18.53
C LYS A 91 19.38 16.14 18.63
N LEU A 92 19.47 16.99 17.61
CA LEU A 92 20.36 18.15 17.61
C LEU A 92 19.89 19.23 18.59
N ALA A 93 18.60 19.56 18.58
CA ALA A 93 17.98 20.48 19.53
C ALA A 93 18.24 20.03 20.98
N LEU A 94 18.04 18.74 21.27
CA LEU A 94 18.34 18.17 22.59
C LEU A 94 19.82 18.32 22.99
N LYS A 95 20.75 18.10 22.05
CA LYS A 95 22.20 18.28 22.30
C LYS A 95 22.58 19.74 22.54
N ASN A 96 21.88 20.67 21.90
CA ASN A 96 22.11 22.10 22.04
C ASN A 96 21.42 22.69 23.29
N GLY A 97 20.61 21.89 24.01
CA GLY A 97 19.83 22.35 25.15
C GLY A 97 18.60 23.17 24.77
N ASP A 98 18.20 23.18 23.50
CA ASP A 98 17.01 23.88 23.02
C ASP A 98 15.75 23.02 23.26
N GLN A 99 15.12 23.24 24.40
CA GLN A 99 13.92 22.49 24.79
C GLN A 99 12.70 22.87 23.95
N ASP A 100 12.55 24.14 23.59
CA ASP A 100 11.39 24.62 22.82
C ASP A 100 11.40 24.02 21.42
N GLU A 101 12.56 24.00 20.75
CA GLU A 101 12.71 23.38 19.44
C GLU A 101 12.51 21.85 19.52
N TYR A 102 13.03 21.20 20.57
CA TYR A 102 12.80 19.78 20.81
C TYR A 102 11.31 19.42 20.92
N TYR A 103 10.55 20.17 21.73
CA TYR A 103 9.13 19.91 21.92
C TYR A 103 8.31 20.22 20.66
N ALA A 104 8.72 21.22 19.86
CA ALA A 104 8.08 21.51 18.57
C ALA A 104 8.11 20.30 17.62
N TYR A 105 9.24 19.57 17.59
CA TYR A 105 9.41 18.39 16.72
C TYR A 105 8.53 17.19 17.09
N ILE A 106 8.07 17.07 18.34
CA ILE A 106 7.19 15.96 18.77
C ILE A 106 5.90 15.94 17.94
N SER A 107 5.29 17.11 17.73
CA SER A 107 4.05 17.22 16.97
C SER A 107 4.23 16.77 15.51
N THR A 108 5.35 17.13 14.89
CA THR A 108 5.72 16.75 13.53
C THR A 108 5.98 15.25 13.42
N LEU A 109 6.70 14.66 14.38
CA LEU A 109 6.93 13.21 14.42
C LEU A 109 5.64 12.41 14.57
N ASN A 110 4.72 12.86 15.43
CA ASN A 110 3.43 12.21 15.60
C ASN A 110 2.61 12.22 14.31
N LYS A 111 2.55 13.38 13.62
CA LYS A 111 1.88 13.50 12.31
C LYS A 111 2.53 12.62 11.25
N ALA A 112 3.86 12.63 11.14
CA ALA A 112 4.57 11.80 10.17
C ALA A 112 4.34 10.31 10.45
N THR A 113 4.40 9.88 11.71
CA THR A 113 4.17 8.50 12.11
C THR A 113 2.75 8.03 11.80
N ALA A 114 1.73 8.86 12.03
CA ALA A 114 0.35 8.53 11.70
C ALA A 114 0.15 8.33 10.20
N ASN A 115 0.66 9.26 9.38
CA ASN A 115 0.58 9.16 7.92
C ASN A 115 1.33 7.94 7.37
N ILE A 116 2.56 7.69 7.85
CA ILE A 116 3.35 6.51 7.47
C ILE A 116 2.58 5.22 7.77
N LYS A 117 1.95 5.10 8.95
CA LYS A 117 1.18 3.92 9.32
C LYS A 117 -0.05 3.72 8.44
N SER A 118 -0.80 4.79 8.15
CA SER A 118 -1.96 4.74 7.27
C SER A 118 -1.56 4.29 5.87
N LEU A 119 -0.62 5.01 5.25
CA LEU A 119 -0.15 4.73 3.89
C LEU A 119 0.52 3.34 3.80
N ALA A 120 1.24 2.89 4.83
CA ALA A 120 1.76 1.53 4.87
C ALA A 120 0.67 0.46 4.87
N SER A 121 -0.49 0.76 5.47
CA SER A 121 -1.64 -0.14 5.46
C SER A 121 -2.31 -0.17 4.10
N ASP A 122 -2.50 1.00 3.49
CA ASP A 122 -3.13 1.15 2.17
C ASP A 122 -2.28 0.44 1.09
N LEU A 123 -0.96 0.61 1.15
CA LEU A 123 0.01 0.00 0.21
C LEU A 123 0.30 -1.49 0.48
N GLY A 124 -0.31 -2.13 1.48
CA GLY A 124 -0.03 -3.53 1.78
C GLY A 124 1.40 -3.79 2.32
N LEU A 125 2.07 -2.77 2.87
CA LEU A 125 3.46 -2.87 3.34
C LEU A 125 3.57 -3.51 4.73
N ASN A 126 2.47 -3.62 5.48
CA ASN A 126 2.45 -4.25 6.80
C ASN A 126 1.87 -5.68 6.75
N VAL A 127 2.26 -6.55 7.69
CA VAL A 127 1.84 -7.96 7.69
C VAL A 127 0.32 -8.11 7.79
N ASN A 128 -0.35 -7.25 8.56
CA ASN A 128 -1.81 -7.31 8.75
C ASN A 128 -2.58 -7.00 7.45
N SER A 129 -2.17 -5.98 6.72
CA SER A 129 -2.73 -5.60 5.42
C SER A 129 -2.50 -6.70 4.39
N ARG A 130 -1.32 -7.33 4.39
CA ARG A 130 -1.05 -8.51 3.55
C ARG A 130 -1.94 -9.69 3.92
N MET A 131 -2.11 -9.95 5.21
CA MET A 131 -3.00 -11.00 5.70
C MET A 131 -4.43 -10.75 5.25
N GLN A 132 -4.95 -9.52 5.40
CA GLN A 132 -6.27 -9.11 4.91
C GLN A 132 -6.43 -9.24 3.39
N MET A 133 -5.41 -8.88 2.61
CA MET A 133 -5.41 -9.04 1.15
C MET A 133 -5.36 -10.51 0.71
N SER A 134 -4.70 -11.37 1.50
CA SER A 134 -4.56 -12.81 1.24
C SER A 134 -5.70 -13.67 1.80
N MET A 135 -6.51 -13.12 2.72
CA MET A 135 -7.64 -13.87 3.28
C MET A 135 -8.68 -14.07 2.17
N PRO A 136 -9.14 -15.32 1.94
CA PRO A 136 -10.27 -15.54 1.06
C PRO A 136 -11.43 -14.69 1.60
N LYS A 137 -12.07 -13.91 0.73
CA LYS A 137 -13.27 -13.17 1.09
C LYS A 137 -14.36 -14.19 1.39
N THR A 138 -14.40 -14.73 2.60
CA THR A 138 -15.57 -15.43 3.10
C THR A 138 -16.70 -14.43 2.97
N GLU A 139 -17.77 -14.80 2.26
CA GLU A 139 -18.97 -13.99 2.11
C GLU A 139 -19.66 -13.79 3.46
N ALA A 140 -19.08 -12.95 4.31
CA ALA A 140 -19.55 -12.64 5.65
C ALA A 140 -19.61 -11.13 5.84
N GLN A 141 -20.20 -10.45 4.86
CA GLN A 141 -20.93 -9.20 5.07
C GLN A 141 -22.19 -9.22 4.18
N LYS A 142 -23.01 -10.27 4.33
CA LYS A 142 -24.45 -10.00 4.26
C LYS A 142 -24.74 -9.16 5.49
N ASN A 143 -25.01 -7.88 5.24
CA ASN A 143 -25.61 -7.01 6.22
C ASN A 143 -26.92 -7.67 6.66
N ASP A 144 -26.90 -8.44 7.74
CA ASP A 144 -28.08 -8.67 8.55
C ASP A 144 -28.42 -7.32 9.15
N SER A 145 -29.20 -6.55 8.40
CA SER A 145 -29.83 -5.33 8.87
C SER A 145 -30.65 -5.70 10.10
N ILE A 146 -30.21 -5.21 11.26
CA ILE A 146 -30.85 -5.28 12.59
C ILE A 146 -32.21 -4.54 12.62
N ILE A 147 -32.93 -4.44 11.49
CA ILE A 147 -34.13 -3.60 11.32
C ILE A 147 -35.42 -4.43 11.24
N ASP A 148 -35.36 -5.77 11.17
CA ASP A 148 -36.55 -6.60 10.93
C ASP A 148 -37.07 -7.38 12.16
N THR A 149 -36.79 -6.92 13.39
CA THR A 149 -37.28 -7.56 14.64
C THR A 149 -38.31 -6.72 15.41
N PHE A 150 -38.81 -5.62 14.85
CA PHE A 150 -39.96 -4.91 15.37
C PHE A 150 -40.95 -4.61 14.24
N GLY A 151 -41.68 -5.64 13.83
CA GLY A 151 -42.89 -5.58 13.02
C GLY A 151 -43.97 -6.44 13.66
#